data_AF-A0A431L1M4-F1
#
_entry.id   AF-A0A431L1M4-F1
#
_cell.length_a   1.000
_cell.length_b   1.000
_cell.length_c   1.000
_cell.angle_alpha   90.00
_cell.angle_beta   90.00
_cell.angle_gamma   90.00
#
_symmetry.space_group_name_H-M   'P 1'
#
loop_
_entity.id
_entity.type
_entity.pdbx_description
1 polymer ?
#
loop_
_entity_poly.entity_id
_entity_poly.type
_entity_poly.pdbx_seq_one_letter_code
_entity_poly.pdbx_strand_id
1 'polypeptide(L)'
;MKRTLTFLLLASLFTAATGALAQGITDPIGNLLPTYIGPQNGDVDVASAFAGYDPASDTFSFSGTFADALGTTEGAFYLRGLDRGVGTEGFVSGSPSVGQRMKFDAAVFLRPDGMARVITFVGSVGTGVELGAGTGTIAGGCAPQGASR
;
A
#
# COMPACT_ATOMS: atom_id res chain seq x y z
N MET A 1 27.94 -22.28 -60.32
CA MET A 1 27.88 -20.84 -59.95
C MET A 1 27.18 -20.72 -58.61
N LYS A 2 27.84 -20.07 -57.66
CA LYS A 2 27.42 -19.84 -56.27
C LYS A 2 26.17 -18.96 -56.22
N ARG A 3 25.31 -19.12 -55.20
CA ARG A 3 24.68 -18.02 -54.41
C ARG A 3 23.68 -18.58 -53.38
N THR A 4 24.18 -18.95 -52.20
CA THR A 4 24.15 -18.18 -50.93
C THR A 4 22.82 -18.36 -50.18
N LEU A 5 22.89 -19.20 -49.15
CA LEU A 5 21.93 -19.39 -48.09
C LEU A 5 21.81 -18.09 -47.28
N THR A 6 20.61 -17.53 -47.09
CA THR A 6 20.40 -16.39 -46.18
C THR A 6 19.46 -16.84 -45.07
N PHE A 7 20.05 -17.25 -43.95
CA PHE A 7 19.39 -17.39 -42.67
C PHE A 7 18.99 -16.00 -42.18
N LEU A 8 17.70 -15.73 -42.05
CA LEU A 8 17.20 -14.57 -41.30
C LEU A 8 17.00 -15.00 -39.84
N LEU A 9 17.91 -14.50 -39.01
CA LEU A 9 17.95 -14.68 -37.56
C LEU A 9 16.72 -14.03 -36.93
N LEU A 10 15.78 -14.81 -36.40
CA LEU A 10 14.73 -14.29 -35.52
C LEU A 10 15.37 -13.99 -34.15
N ALA A 11 15.71 -12.74 -33.90
CA ALA A 11 16.11 -12.28 -32.58
C ALA A 11 14.86 -12.18 -31.69
N SER A 12 14.54 -13.27 -30.99
CA SER A 12 13.57 -13.25 -29.90
C SER A 12 14.15 -12.45 -28.74
N LEU A 13 13.76 -11.17 -28.62
CA LEU A 13 13.93 -10.42 -27.39
C LEU A 13 13.04 -11.06 -26.33
N PHE A 14 13.61 -11.96 -25.53
CA PHE A 14 13.04 -12.29 -24.24
C PHE A 14 13.29 -11.10 -23.32
N THR A 15 12.32 -10.18 -23.28
CA THR A 15 12.24 -9.20 -22.20
C THR A 15 11.98 -10.00 -20.93
N ALA A 16 13.04 -10.35 -20.20
CA ALA A 16 12.90 -10.87 -18.85
C ALA A 16 12.19 -9.78 -18.05
N ALA A 17 10.90 -9.97 -17.78
CA ALA A 17 10.20 -9.15 -16.81
C ALA A 17 10.88 -9.42 -15.47
N THR A 18 11.82 -8.56 -15.08
CA THR A 18 12.31 -8.51 -13.71
C THR A 18 11.10 -8.24 -12.85
N GLY A 19 10.62 -9.26 -12.12
CA GLY A 19 9.57 -9.07 -11.14
C GLY A 19 9.96 -7.91 -10.24
N ALA A 20 9.03 -7.01 -9.93
CA ALA A 20 9.30 -5.92 -9.02
C ALA A 20 9.78 -6.52 -7.69
N LEU A 21 11.03 -6.22 -7.32
CA LEU A 21 11.58 -6.62 -6.04
C LEU A 21 10.71 -5.95 -4.98
N ALA A 22 10.16 -6.75 -4.09
CA ALA A 22 9.27 -6.22 -3.08
C ALA A 22 10.02 -5.22 -2.18
N GLN A 23 9.55 -3.98 -2.18
CA GLN A 23 10.26 -2.86 -1.58
C GLN A 23 9.84 -2.72 -0.12
N GLY A 24 10.74 -3.11 0.78
CA GLY A 24 10.63 -2.84 2.20
C GLY A 24 11.13 -1.42 2.51
N ILE A 25 10.42 -0.73 3.40
CA ILE A 25 10.85 0.54 4.02
C ILE A 25 10.87 0.32 5.53
N THR A 26 11.89 0.84 6.21
CA THR A 26 12.02 0.81 7.67
C THR A 26 12.00 2.21 8.23
N ASP A 27 11.42 2.36 9.42
CA ASP A 27 11.35 3.60 10.16
C ASP A 27 11.68 3.32 11.65
N PRO A 28 12.54 4.12 12.30
CA PRO A 28 12.85 3.91 13.72
C PRO A 28 11.63 4.05 14.63
N ILE A 29 11.43 3.09 15.54
CA ILE A 29 10.39 3.18 16.58
C ILE A 29 10.61 4.42 17.46
N GLY A 30 9.52 5.10 17.84
CA GLY A 30 9.49 6.24 18.75
C GLY A 30 9.87 7.56 18.11
N ASN A 31 9.82 7.66 16.78
CA ASN A 31 10.29 8.83 16.03
C ASN A 31 9.16 9.61 15.31
N LEU A 32 7.91 9.44 15.74
CA LEU A 32 6.76 10.09 15.10
C LEU A 32 7.04 11.58 14.83
N LEU A 33 6.59 12.06 13.67
CA LEU A 33 6.82 13.45 13.26
C LEU A 33 6.33 14.40 14.35
N PRO A 34 7.11 15.44 14.74
CA PRO A 34 6.67 16.40 15.76
C PRO A 34 5.38 17.16 15.38
N THR A 35 5.02 17.19 14.11
CA THR A 35 3.78 17.79 13.59
C THR A 35 2.58 16.84 13.59
N TYR A 36 2.79 15.56 13.93
CA TYR A 36 1.72 14.58 14.10
C TYR A 36 1.10 14.73 15.49
N ILE A 37 -0.14 15.24 15.51
CA ILE A 37 -0.91 15.50 16.73
C ILE A 37 -1.91 14.40 17.07
N GLY A 38 -1.86 13.27 16.36
CA GLY A 38 -2.73 12.11 16.58
C GLY A 38 -2.30 11.28 17.81
N PRO A 39 -2.99 10.15 18.05
CA PRO A 39 -2.60 9.16 19.06
C PRO A 39 -1.13 8.79 18.93
N GLN A 40 -0.42 8.60 20.04
CA GLN A 40 1.03 8.27 20.05
C GLN A 40 1.27 6.83 20.53
N ASN A 41 0.26 5.98 20.38
CA ASN A 41 0.31 4.57 20.77
C ASN A 41 1.27 3.80 19.85
N GLY A 42 1.86 2.71 20.34
CA GLY A 42 2.79 1.91 19.54
C GLY A 42 2.15 1.21 18.33
N ASP A 43 0.82 1.11 18.29
CA ASP A 43 0.08 0.52 17.17
C ASP A 43 -0.19 1.48 16.00
N VAL A 44 0.22 2.74 16.12
CA VAL A 44 0.27 3.71 15.02
C VAL A 44 1.69 4.02 14.56
N ASP A 45 2.69 3.54 15.30
CA ASP A 45 4.12 3.71 15.01
C ASP A 45 4.63 2.53 14.17
N VAL A 46 4.77 2.76 12.86
CA VAL A 46 5.11 1.73 11.86
C VAL A 46 6.63 1.59 11.80
N ALA A 47 7.19 0.49 12.30
CA ALA A 47 8.62 0.23 12.23
C ALA A 47 9.09 -0.28 10.85
N SER A 48 8.21 -0.96 10.10
CA SER A 48 8.49 -1.37 8.73
C SER A 48 7.22 -1.54 7.91
N ALA A 49 7.34 -1.35 6.61
CA ALA A 49 6.27 -1.56 5.65
C ALA A 49 6.80 -2.25 4.40
N PHE A 50 6.01 -3.15 3.84
CA PHE A 50 6.32 -3.93 2.65
C PHE A 50 5.10 -3.99 1.74
N ALA A 51 5.37 -3.96 0.43
CA ALA A 51 4.37 -4.24 -0.58
C ALA A 51 4.96 -5.19 -1.63
N GLY A 52 4.18 -6.19 -2.02
CA GLY A 52 4.55 -7.17 -3.04
C GLY A 52 3.39 -7.47 -3.98
N TYR A 53 3.71 -7.90 -5.18
CA TYR A 53 2.75 -8.43 -6.15
C TYR A 53 3.20 -9.83 -6.56
N ASP A 54 2.32 -10.81 -6.40
CA ASP A 54 2.52 -12.17 -6.89
C ASP A 54 1.75 -12.35 -8.21
N PRO A 55 2.45 -12.45 -9.36
CA PRO A 55 1.80 -12.62 -10.66
C PRO A 55 1.19 -14.01 -10.86
N ALA A 56 1.56 -15.02 -10.06
CA ALA A 56 0.99 -16.36 -10.19
C ALA A 56 -0.42 -16.44 -9.62
N SER A 57 -0.71 -15.62 -8.60
CA SER A 57 -1.99 -15.56 -7.90
C SER A 57 -2.74 -14.23 -8.10
N ASP A 58 -2.20 -13.32 -8.93
CA ASP A 58 -2.72 -11.96 -9.16
C ASP A 58 -3.03 -11.22 -7.83
N THR A 59 -2.11 -11.34 -6.87
CA THR A 59 -2.34 -10.88 -5.49
C THR A 59 -1.34 -9.81 -5.08
N PHE A 60 -1.87 -8.69 -4.60
CA PHE A 60 -1.09 -7.69 -3.88
C PHE A 60 -1.06 -8.03 -2.39
N SER A 61 0.14 -8.05 -1.79
CA SER A 61 0.33 -8.17 -0.35
C SER A 61 0.87 -6.86 0.21
N PHE A 62 0.27 -6.42 1.31
CA PHE A 62 0.76 -5.31 2.12
C PHE A 62 1.01 -5.83 3.51
N SER A 63 2.20 -5.62 4.03
CA SER A 63 2.55 -6.01 5.39
C SER A 63 3.34 -4.91 6.09
N GLY A 64 3.37 -4.97 7.41
CA GLY A 64 4.15 -4.05 8.21
C GLY A 64 4.32 -4.56 9.63
N THR A 65 5.29 -4.00 10.32
CA THR A 65 5.53 -4.23 11.74
C THR A 65 5.33 -2.91 12.47
N PHE A 66 4.75 -2.98 13.66
CA PHE A 66 4.44 -1.81 14.49
C PHE A 66 5.19 -1.91 15.82
N ALA A 67 5.31 -0.79 16.52
CA ALA A 67 6.01 -0.74 17.80
C ALA A 67 5.30 -1.53 18.92
N ASP A 68 4.00 -1.78 18.80
CA ASP A 68 3.20 -2.57 19.73
C ASP A 68 2.10 -3.38 19.03
N ALA A 69 1.33 -4.16 19.80
CA ALA A 69 0.19 -4.91 19.33
C ALA A 69 -0.86 -4.01 18.69
N LEU A 70 -1.32 -4.39 17.49
CA LEU A 70 -2.33 -3.66 16.77
C LEU A 70 -3.66 -3.59 17.55
N GLY A 71 -4.30 -2.42 17.54
CA GLY A 71 -5.64 -2.27 18.10
C GLY A 71 -5.78 -1.64 19.46
N THR A 72 -4.75 -0.97 19.92
CA THR A 72 -4.81 -0.21 21.15
C THR A 72 -5.35 1.20 20.94
N THR A 73 -5.42 1.67 19.68
CA THR A 73 -6.00 2.96 19.31
C THR A 73 -7.46 2.85 18.90
N GLU A 74 -8.36 3.38 19.72
CA GLU A 74 -9.81 3.41 19.46
C GLU A 74 -10.14 4.23 18.20
N GLY A 75 -10.97 3.67 17.32
CA GLY A 75 -11.42 4.33 16.09
C GLY A 75 -10.37 4.42 14.98
N ALA A 76 -9.18 3.83 15.16
CA ALA A 76 -8.18 3.75 14.12
C ALA A 76 -8.63 2.87 12.95
N PHE A 77 -8.25 3.29 11.74
CA PHE A 77 -8.39 2.50 10.52
C PHE A 77 -7.04 2.47 9.80
N TYR A 78 -6.69 1.31 9.24
CA TYR A 78 -5.48 1.15 8.45
C TYR A 78 -5.80 1.41 7.00
N LEU A 79 -5.03 2.33 6.41
CA LEU A 79 -5.18 2.72 5.03
C LEU A 79 -3.89 2.48 4.27
N ARG A 80 -3.99 1.95 3.05
CA ARG A 80 -2.86 1.92 2.12
C ARG A 80 -3.10 2.86 0.96
N GLY A 81 -2.30 3.92 0.87
CA GLY A 81 -2.25 4.79 -0.30
C GLY A 81 -1.46 4.16 -1.45
N LEU A 82 -1.88 4.40 -2.69
CA LEU A 82 -1.20 4.01 -3.91
C LEU A 82 -1.05 5.23 -4.82
N ASP A 83 0.17 5.42 -5.34
CA ASP A 83 0.46 6.35 -6.43
C ASP A 83 0.59 5.55 -7.74
N ARG A 84 -0.36 5.73 -8.64
CA ARG A 84 -0.40 5.12 -9.97
C ARG A 84 0.23 6.03 -11.04
N GLY A 85 0.90 7.10 -10.63
CA GLY A 85 1.60 8.07 -11.49
C GLY A 85 0.91 9.43 -11.60
N VAL A 86 -0.24 9.61 -10.94
CA VAL A 86 -1.00 10.87 -10.92
C VAL A 86 -1.33 11.33 -9.49
N GLY A 87 -0.65 10.76 -8.49
CA GLY A 87 -0.88 11.07 -7.09
C GLY A 87 -0.60 12.52 -6.70
N THR A 88 -1.39 13.02 -5.76
CA THR A 88 -1.20 14.33 -5.13
C THR A 88 -1.01 14.18 -3.62
N GLU A 89 -0.43 15.19 -2.97
CA GLU A 89 -0.32 15.22 -1.52
C GLU A 89 -1.69 15.51 -0.90
N GLY A 90 -2.24 14.54 -0.17
CA GLY A 90 -3.54 14.68 0.51
C GLY A 90 -3.44 15.09 1.98
N PHE A 91 -2.34 14.74 2.66
CA PHE A 91 -2.16 15.00 4.10
C PHE A 91 -1.34 16.26 4.33
N VAL A 92 -2.02 17.41 4.26
CA VAL A 92 -1.41 18.74 4.25
C VAL A 92 -1.40 19.46 5.62
N SER A 93 -1.81 18.78 6.69
CA SER A 93 -1.80 19.36 8.04
C SER A 93 -0.40 19.43 8.64
N GLY A 94 -0.09 20.51 9.37
CA GLY A 94 1.21 20.73 10.02
C GLY A 94 2.21 21.49 9.13
N SER A 95 3.35 21.89 9.71
CA SER A 95 4.46 22.54 8.99
C SER A 95 5.82 22.05 9.53
N PRO A 96 6.54 21.17 8.80
CA PRO A 96 6.15 20.57 7.52
C PRO A 96 4.92 19.67 7.65
N SER A 97 4.20 19.47 6.54
CA SER A 97 2.99 18.64 6.56
C SER A 97 3.31 17.20 6.92
N VAL A 98 2.39 16.54 7.62
CA VAL A 98 2.55 15.14 8.06
C VAL A 98 2.64 14.14 6.91
N GLY A 99 2.14 14.50 5.72
CA GLY A 99 2.33 13.73 4.48
C GLY A 99 3.17 14.44 3.44
N GLN A 100 4.13 15.27 3.86
CA GLN A 100 5.05 15.92 2.92
C GLN A 100 5.69 14.85 2.03
N ARG A 101 5.64 15.04 0.71
CA ARG A 101 6.12 14.11 -0.33
C ARG A 101 5.38 12.77 -0.44
N MET A 102 4.32 12.56 0.36
CA MET A 102 3.46 11.39 0.27
C MET A 102 2.32 11.67 -0.71
N LYS A 103 2.43 11.08 -1.91
CA LYS A 103 1.44 11.22 -2.98
C LYS A 103 0.62 9.95 -3.14
N PHE A 104 -0.66 10.09 -3.45
CA PHE A 104 -1.52 8.98 -3.82
C PHE A 104 -2.69 9.48 -4.66
N ASP A 105 -3.20 8.64 -5.54
CA ASP A 105 -4.44 8.84 -6.31
C ASP A 105 -5.40 7.65 -6.15
N ALA A 106 -5.03 6.67 -5.32
CA ALA A 106 -5.91 5.63 -4.85
C ALA A 106 -5.60 5.24 -3.40
N ALA A 107 -6.58 4.65 -2.74
CA ALA A 107 -6.40 4.04 -1.43
C ALA A 107 -7.19 2.75 -1.31
N VAL A 108 -6.60 1.77 -0.62
CA VAL A 108 -7.25 0.51 -0.27
C VAL A 108 -7.55 0.54 1.22
N PHE A 109 -8.84 0.44 1.54
CA PHE A 109 -9.35 0.25 2.89
C PHE A 109 -9.63 -1.23 3.08
N LEU A 110 -9.02 -1.85 4.09
CA LEU A 110 -9.39 -3.19 4.52
C LEU A 110 -10.12 -3.10 5.85
N ARG A 111 -11.28 -3.75 5.91
CA ARG A 111 -12.07 -3.88 7.13
C ARG A 111 -11.73 -5.20 7.82
N PRO A 112 -11.81 -5.28 9.17
CA PRO A 112 -11.59 -6.52 9.91
C PRO A 112 -12.51 -7.67 9.52
N ASP A 113 -13.65 -7.39 8.89
CA ASP A 113 -14.61 -8.39 8.39
C ASP A 113 -14.21 -9.02 7.03
N GLY A 114 -13.05 -8.66 6.49
CA GLY A 114 -12.55 -9.18 5.20
C GLY A 114 -13.15 -8.50 3.97
N MET A 115 -13.99 -7.47 4.15
CA MET A 115 -14.36 -6.59 3.05
C MET A 115 -13.24 -5.58 2.79
N ALA A 116 -13.02 -5.29 1.51
CA ALA A 116 -12.09 -4.27 1.07
C ALA A 116 -12.80 -3.25 0.18
N ARG A 117 -12.41 -1.99 0.30
CA ARG A 117 -12.89 -0.91 -0.58
C ARG A 117 -11.69 -0.24 -1.22
N VAL A 118 -11.74 -0.11 -2.54
CA VAL A 118 -10.76 0.68 -3.30
C VAL A 118 -11.40 2.01 -3.62
N ILE A 119 -10.73 3.09 -3.23
CA ILE A 119 -11.13 4.46 -3.57
C ILE A 119 -10.09 5.02 -4.53
N THR A 120 -10.55 5.59 -5.65
CA THR A 120 -9.70 6.38 -6.55
C THR A 120 -10.04 7.85 -6.40
N PHE A 121 -9.03 8.71 -6.49
CA PHE A 121 -9.15 10.14 -6.30
C PHE A 121 -8.92 10.88 -7.62
N VAL A 122 -9.79 11.86 -7.90
CA VAL A 122 -9.58 12.89 -8.92
C VAL A 122 -9.62 14.23 -8.20
N GLY A 123 -8.45 14.76 -7.87
CA GLY A 123 -8.33 15.86 -6.92
C GLY A 123 -8.85 15.44 -5.55
N SER A 124 -9.75 16.21 -4.95
CA SER A 124 -10.38 15.90 -3.65
C SER A 124 -11.61 14.99 -3.75
N VAL A 125 -12.00 14.58 -4.95
CA VAL A 125 -13.19 13.73 -5.17
C VAL A 125 -12.76 12.27 -5.17
N GLY A 126 -13.30 11.48 -4.24
CA GLY A 126 -13.08 10.04 -4.16
C GLY A 126 -14.25 9.23 -4.70
N THR A 127 -13.98 8.26 -5.59
CA THR A 127 -14.95 7.27 -6.07
C THR A 127 -14.54 5.89 -5.58
N GLY A 128 -15.44 5.20 -4.89
CA GLY A 128 -15.15 3.91 -4.27
C GLY A 128 -15.84 2.74 -4.95
N VAL A 129 -15.16 1.60 -5.02
CA VAL A 129 -15.72 0.29 -5.37
C VAL A 129 -15.50 -0.65 -4.18
N GLU A 130 -16.59 -1.31 -3.75
CA GLU A 130 -16.50 -2.41 -2.79
C GLU A 130 -16.03 -3.67 -3.50
N LEU A 131 -15.07 -4.35 -2.91
CA LEU A 131 -14.65 -5.68 -3.30
C LEU A 131 -15.47 -6.71 -2.52
N GLY A 132 -15.76 -7.85 -3.16
CA GLY A 132 -16.55 -8.91 -2.56
C GLY A 132 -15.93 -9.43 -1.25
N ALA A 133 -16.77 -10.01 -0.40
CA ALA A 133 -16.29 -10.67 0.81
C ALA A 133 -15.27 -11.78 0.43
N GLY A 134 -14.17 -11.85 1.19
CA GLY A 134 -13.09 -12.81 0.93
C GLY A 134 -12.06 -12.33 -0.09
N THR A 135 -12.21 -11.15 -0.69
CA THR A 135 -11.16 -10.51 -1.49
C THR A 135 -10.02 -9.98 -0.61
N GLY A 136 -10.33 -9.53 0.61
CA GLY A 136 -9.33 -9.09 1.59
C GLY A 136 -9.12 -10.13 2.67
N THR A 137 -7.86 -10.44 2.97
CA THR A 137 -7.47 -11.24 4.15
C THR A 137 -6.54 -10.41 5.03
N ILE A 138 -6.78 -10.43 6.34
CA ILE A 138 -5.89 -9.83 7.33
C ILE A 138 -5.33 -10.96 8.19
N ALA A 139 -4.03 -10.96 8.43
CA ALA A 139 -3.36 -11.88 9.33
C ALA A 139 -2.46 -11.10 10.30
N GLY A 140 -2.37 -11.57 11.55
CA GLY A 140 -1.64 -10.90 12.64
C GLY A 140 -2.56 -10.31 13.71
N GLY A 141 -2.00 -9.47 14.59
CA GLY A 141 -2.81 -8.68 15.53
C GLY A 141 -3.72 -7.76 14.72
N CYS A 142 -5.02 -7.72 15.02
CA CYS A 142 -5.97 -6.85 14.33
C CYS A 142 -6.49 -5.81 15.32
N ALA A 143 -6.75 -4.59 14.86
CA ALA A 143 -7.49 -3.66 15.70
C ALA A 143 -8.84 -4.25 16.11
N PRO A 144 -9.23 -4.17 17.40
CA PRO A 144 -10.54 -4.61 17.83
C PRO A 144 -11.57 -3.86 17.00
N GLN A 145 -12.58 -4.58 16.52
CA GLN A 145 -13.72 -3.95 15.87
C GLN A 145 -14.24 -2.87 16.83
N GLY A 146 -14.10 -1.60 16.46
CA GLY A 146 -14.78 -0.53 17.17
C GLY A 146 -16.26 -0.93 17.23
N ALA A 147 -16.79 -1.05 18.44
CA ALA A 147 -18.18 -1.42 18.62
C ALA A 147 -19.02 -0.41 17.83
N SER A 148 -19.69 -0.89 16.77
CA SER A 148 -20.66 -0.09 16.04
C SER A 148 -21.63 0.51 17.06
N ARG A 149 -21.64 1.84 17.18
CA ARG A 149 -22.77 2.57 17.76
C ARG A 149 -23.69 3.00 16.64
#